data_AF-A0A835PM76-F1
#
_entry.id   AF-A0A835PM76-F1
#
_cell.length_a   1.000
_cell.length_b   1.000
_cell.length_c   1.000
_cell.angle_alpha   90.00
_cell.angle_beta   90.00
_cell.angle_gamma   90.00
#
_symmetry.space_group_name_H-M   'P 1'
#
loop_
_entity.id
_entity.type
_entity.pdbx_description
1 polymer ?
#
loop_
_entity_poly.entity_id
_entity_poly.type
_entity_poly.pdbx_seq_one_letter_code
_entity_poly.pdbx_strand_id
1 'polypeptide(L)' 'MVMDPRLRYQYSLKAAREVAKLANGCLSKLAKERPKMSQVVEVLRQVVQISESGAAAQGDPKGKKTESSMS' A
#
# COMPACT_ATOMS: atom_id res chain seq x y z
N MET A 1 -7.83 4.57 -9.46
CA MET A 1 -7.17 3.43 -8.78
C MET A 1 -8.26 2.68 -8.07
N VAL A 2 -8.55 1.45 -8.52
CA VAL A 2 -9.58 0.58 -7.94
C VAL A 2 -8.86 -0.43 -7.04
N MET A 3 -9.37 -0.62 -5.82
CA MET A 3 -8.83 -1.61 -4.87
C MET A 3 -9.83 -2.74 -4.69
N ASP A 4 -9.33 -3.95 -4.44
CA ASP A 4 -10.21 -5.10 -4.18
C ASP A 4 -11.00 -4.86 -2.88
N PRO A 5 -12.34 -4.78 -2.92
CA PRO A 5 -13.17 -4.56 -1.74
C PRO A 5 -12.95 -5.62 -0.64
N ARG A 6 -12.50 -6.82 -1.01
CA ARG A 6 -12.23 -7.93 -0.08
C ARG A 6 -10.99 -7.69 0.78
N LEU A 7 -10.12 -6.73 0.44
CA LEU A 7 -8.98 -6.36 1.27
C LEU A 7 -9.39 -5.63 2.55
N ARG A 8 -10.64 -5.15 2.66
CA ARG A 8 -11.19 -4.52 3.88
C ARG A 8 -10.27 -3.45 4.50
N TYR A 9 -9.66 -2.61 3.65
CA TYR A 9 -8.70 -1.57 4.06
C TYR A 9 -7.43 -2.07 4.79
N GLN A 10 -7.16 -3.38 4.77
CA GLN A 10 -5.97 -3.99 5.35
C GLN A 10 -4.79 -3.92 4.38
N TYR A 11 -4.44 -2.70 3.96
CA TYR A 11 -3.30 -2.45 3.09
C TYR A 11 -2.79 -1.03 3.28
N SER A 12 -1.47 -0.84 3.14
CA SER A 12 -0.89 0.49 3.04
C SER A 12 -1.15 1.06 1.64
N LEU A 13 -1.74 2.25 1.56
CA LEU A 13 -1.93 2.95 0.28
C LEU A 13 -0.62 3.18 -0.47
N LYS A 14 0.48 3.40 0.27
CA LYS A 14 1.82 3.57 -0.30
C LYS A 14 2.31 2.27 -0.91
N ALA A 15 2.24 1.17 -0.14
CA ALA A 15 2.64 -0.15 -0.61
C ALA A 15 1.83 -0.58 -1.84
N ALA A 16 0.50 -0.42 -1.79
CA ALA A 16 -0.37 -0.82 -2.87
C ALA A 16 -0.14 0.00 -4.16
N ARG A 17 0.24 1.28 -4.05
CA ARG A 17 0.65 2.09 -5.20
C ARG A 17 1.94 1.57 -5.83
N GLU A 18 2.93 1.18 -5.03
CA GLU A 18 4.18 0.61 -5.55
C GLU A 18 3.95 -0.74 -6.23
N VAL A 19 3.08 -1.60 -5.67
CA VAL A 19 2.67 -2.85 -6.35
C VAL A 19 1.99 -2.57 -7.69
N ALA A 20 1.09 -1.58 -7.74
CA ALA A 20 0.41 -1.21 -8.98
C ALA A 20 1.39 -0.71 -10.05
N LYS A 21 2.38 0.10 -9.67
CA LYS A 21 3.44 0.54 -10.59
C LYS A 21 4.25 -0.64 -11.12
N LEU A 22 4.64 -1.55 -10.24
CA LEU A 22 5.40 -2.75 -10.61
C LEU A 22 4.60 -3.62 -11.59
N ALA A 23 3.32 -3.89 -11.29
CA ALA A 23 2.43 -4.65 -12.16
C ALA A 23 2.29 -4.00 -13.55
N ASN A 24 2.16 -2.68 -13.60
CA ASN A 24 2.08 -1.94 -14.86
C ASN A 24 3.38 -2.10 -15.69
N GLY A 25 4.54 -2.10 -15.04
CA GLY A 25 5.83 -2.41 -15.69
C GLY A 25 5.88 -3.83 -16.23
N CYS A 26 5.47 -4.82 -15.44
CA CYS A 26 5.42 -6.23 -15.87
C CYS A 26 4.50 -6.47 -17.07
N LEU A 27 3.41 -5.71 -17.15
CA LEU A 27 2.42 -5.78 -18.22
C LEU A 27 2.72 -4.86 -19.42
N SER A 28 3.89 -4.20 -19.46
CA SER A 28 4.24 -3.34 -20.61
C SER A 28 4.15 -4.12 -21.93
N LYS A 29 3.61 -3.46 -22.95
CA LYS A 29 3.54 -4.00 -24.32
C LYS A 29 4.93 -4.24 -24.88
N LEU A 30 5.90 -3.40 -24.51
CA LEU A 30 7.28 -3.51 -24.95
C LEU A 30 8.05 -4.44 -24.02
N ALA A 31 8.48 -5.59 -24.53
CA ALA A 31 9.22 -6.58 -23.73
C ALA A 31 10.50 -6.00 -23.08
N LYS A 32 11.16 -5.06 -23.75
CA LYS A 32 12.36 -4.38 -23.24
C LYS A 32 12.11 -3.46 -22.03
N GLU A 33 10.87 -3.03 -21.83
CA GLU A 33 10.49 -2.19 -20.68
C GLU A 33 10.02 -3.02 -19.49
N ARG A 34 9.79 -4.33 -19.68
CA ARG A 34 9.42 -5.21 -18.60
C ARG A 34 10.62 -5.38 -17.67
N PRO A 35 10.43 -5.25 -16.35
CA PRO A 35 11.50 -5.47 -15.39
C PRO A 35 11.96 -6.92 -15.42
N LYS A 36 13.24 -7.14 -15.10
CA LYS A 36 13.74 -8.50 -14.85
C LYS A 36 13.09 -9.06 -13.59
N MET A 37 12.91 -10.38 -13.52
CA MET A 37 12.35 -11.03 -12.32
C MET A 37 13.16 -10.75 -11.05
N SER A 38 14.48 -10.53 -11.15
CA SER A 38 15.30 -10.10 -10.01
C SER A 38 14.85 -8.74 -9.45
N GLN A 39 14.57 -7.77 -10.32
CA GLN A 39 14.06 -6.45 -9.95
C GLN A 39 12.63 -6.54 -9.40
N VAL A 40 11.79 -7.39 -9.98
CA VAL A 40 10.43 -7.65 -9.48
C VAL A 40 10.48 -8.12 -8.02
N VAL A 41 11.32 -9.12 -7.73
CA VAL A 41 11.46 -9.66 -6.37
C VAL A 41 12.04 -8.62 -5.41
N GLU A 42 13.02 -7.83 -5.85
CA GLU A 42 13.61 -6.75 -5.04
C GLU A 42 12.56 -5.70 -4.64
N VAL A 43 11.78 -5.20 -5.60
CA VAL A 43 10.72 -4.22 -5.33
C VAL A 43 9.65 -4.82 -4.41
N LEU A 44 9.23 -6.08 -4.63
CA LEU A 44 8.24 -6.72 -3.75
C LEU A 44 8.74 -6.85 -2.31
N ARG A 45 10.01 -7.16 -2.08
CA ARG A 45 10.59 -7.17 -0.73
C ARG A 45 10.51 -5.79 -0.07
N GLN A 46 10.81 -4.72 -0.81
CA GLN A 46 10.69 -3.35 -0.31
C GLN A 46 9.24 -2.98 0.04
N VAL A 47 8.28 -3.37 -0.80
CA VAL A 47 6.84 -3.13 -0.55
C VAL A 47 6.37 -3.78 0.75
N VAL A 48 6.82 -5.00 1.05
CA VAL A 48 6.49 -5.68 2.31
C VAL A 48 6.99 -4.85 3.50
N GLN A 49 8.24 -4.37 3.45
CA GLN A 49 8.80 -3.51 4.51
C GLN A 49 8.03 -2.17 4.67
N ILE A 50 7.56 -1.58 3.57
CA ILE A 50 6.71 -0.38 3.59
C ILE A 50 5.34 -0.66 4.24
N SER A 51 4.82 -1.87 4.10
CA SER A 51 3.53 -2.27 4.67
C SER A 51 3.64 -2.46 6.18
N GLU A 52 4.74 -3.07 6.65
CA GLU A 52 5.02 -3.30 8.07
C GLU A 52 5.26 -1.98 8.83
N SER A 53 5.98 -1.04 8.21
CA SER A 53 6.22 0.30 8.79
C SER A 53 4.99 1.22 8.78
N GLY A 54 3.97 0.92 7.97
CA GLY A 54 2.71 1.68 7.88
C GLY A 54 1.59 1.18 8.78
N ALA A 55 1.72 0.00 9.41
CA ALA A 55 0.68 -0.62 10.23
C ALA A 55 0.41 0.11 11.54
N ALA A 56 1.27 1.04 11.96
CA ALA A 56 1.11 1.79 13.22
C ALA A 56 0.20 3.03 13.13
N ALA A 57 -0.28 3.44 11.95
CA ALA A 57 -0.84 4.80 11.78
C ALA A 57 -2.22 4.92 11.11
N GLN A 58 -2.99 3.85 10.92
CA GLN A 58 -4.36 3.97 10.39
C GLN A 58 -5.34 3.09 11.18
N GLY A 59 -5.54 3.46 12.44
CA GLY A 59 -6.81 3.27 13.13
C GLY A 59 -7.74 4.45 12.81
N ASP A 60 -9.01 4.15 12.59
CA ASP A 60 -10.13 5.03 12.30
C ASP A 60 -10.15 6.39 13.04
N PRO A 61 -10.58 7.50 12.40
CA PRO A 61 -11.03 8.68 13.14
C PRO A 61 -12.43 8.41 13.72
N LYS A 62 -12.48 7.67 14.83
CA LYS A 62 -13.73 7.45 15.57
C LYS A 62 -14.00 8.65 16.49
N GLY A 63 -14.86 9.54 16.02
CA GLY A 63 -15.80 10.33 16.82
C GLY A 63 -15.22 11.38 17.76
N LYS A 64 -15.42 12.66 17.39
CA LYS A 64 -15.49 13.75 18.38
C LYS A 64 -16.49 13.38 19.48
N LYS A 65 -16.03 13.22 20.72
CA LYS A 65 -16.81 13.59 21.90
C LYS A 65 -16.11 14.75 22.58
N THR A 66 -16.75 15.90 22.49
CA THR A 66 -16.60 17.06 23.37
C THR A 66 -17.29 16.77 24.69
N GLU A 67 -16.60 16.95 25.82
CA GLU A 67 -17.09 17.30 27.17
C GLU A 67 -15.83 17.30 28.07
N SER A 68 -15.24 18.43 28.46
CA SER A 68 -15.66 19.47 29.43
C SER A 68 -15.67 19.02 30.89
N SER A 69 -15.08 19.89 31.72
CA SER A 69 -14.99 19.92 33.19
C SER A 69 -14.00 18.94 33.85
N MET A 70 -12.92 19.41 34.49
CA MET A 70 -12.82 20.26 35.70
C MET A 70 -13.26 19.51 36.96
N SER A 71 -12.27 19.00 37.70
CA SER A 71 -12.09 19.11 39.15
C SER A 71 -10.72 18.56 39.54
#